data_AF-A0A0G3ZAJ6-F1
#
_entry.id   AF-A0A0G3ZAJ6-F1
#
_cell.length_a   1.000
_cell.length_b   1.000
_cell.length_c   1.000
_cell.angle_alpha   90.00
_cell.angle_beta   90.00
_cell.angle_gamma   90.00
#
_symmetry.space_group_name_H-M   'P 1'
#
loop_
_entity.id
_entity.type
_entity.pdbx_description
1 polymer ?
#
loop_
_entity_poly.entity_id
_entity_poly.type
_entity_poly.pdbx_seq_one_letter_code
_entity_poly.pdbx_strand_id
1 'polypeptide(L)'
;HMNARSMVEPVFVREHIQSLRPYIQKTVDDLLDAMIAKGCSEPVDLIANFALPVPSYIIYTILGVPFEDLEYLTTQNAIRSNGSGTAQEAAAANQELLNYLAKLVQLRKKEPKEDLISELVVEQLNPGHIDESDAVQIAFLLLVAG
;
A
#
# COMPACT_ATOMS: atom_id res chain seq x y z
N HIS A 1 -20.77 -6.96 0.53
CA HIS A 1 -20.51 -5.64 -0.09
C HIS A 1 -20.80 -4.43 0.80
N MET A 2 -21.92 -4.32 1.54
CA MET A 2 -22.17 -3.13 2.41
C MET A 2 -21.25 -3.03 3.65
N ASN A 3 -20.69 -4.13 4.15
CA ASN A 3 -19.89 -4.13 5.41
C ASN A 3 -18.44 -3.67 5.25
N ALA A 4 -17.79 -3.95 4.11
CA ALA A 4 -16.38 -3.59 3.91
C ALA A 4 -16.17 -2.09 3.70
N ARG A 5 -17.18 -1.41 3.14
CA ARG A 5 -17.12 0.03 2.88
C ARG A 5 -17.06 0.84 4.19
N SER A 6 -17.93 0.53 5.15
CA SER A 6 -17.93 1.21 6.45
C SER A 6 -16.64 0.98 7.25
N MET A 7 -15.94 -0.13 7.01
CA MET A 7 -14.67 -0.45 7.68
C MET A 7 -13.48 0.37 7.16
N VAL A 8 -13.57 0.91 5.94
CA VAL A 8 -12.46 1.67 5.31
C VAL A 8 -12.80 3.15 5.10
N GLU A 9 -14.08 3.53 5.21
CA GLU A 9 -14.54 4.92 5.15
C GLU A 9 -13.75 5.88 6.05
N PRO A 10 -13.38 5.53 7.30
CA PRO A 10 -12.58 6.41 8.17
C PRO A 10 -11.24 6.86 7.55
N VAL A 11 -10.62 6.03 6.70
CA VAL A 11 -9.37 6.36 6.02
C VAL A 11 -9.57 7.40 4.91
N PHE A 12 -10.77 7.45 4.33
CA PHE A 12 -11.07 8.35 3.21
C PHE A 12 -11.74 9.67 3.65
N VAL A 13 -11.91 9.90 4.96
CA VAL A 13 -12.46 11.17 5.45
C VAL A 13 -11.47 12.32 5.23
N ARG A 14 -12.01 13.52 5.03
CA ARG A 14 -11.25 14.71 4.66
C ARG A 14 -10.12 15.00 5.63
N GLU A 15 -10.38 14.88 6.92
CA GLU A 15 -9.45 15.17 8.00
C GLU A 15 -8.25 14.20 7.96
N HIS A 16 -8.49 12.90 7.73
CA HIS A 16 -7.43 11.91 7.57
C HIS A 16 -6.60 12.19 6.32
N ILE A 17 -7.24 12.40 5.17
CA ILE A 17 -6.54 12.74 3.92
C ILE A 17 -5.71 14.02 4.05
N GLN A 18 -6.20 15.04 4.78
CA GLN A 18 -5.43 16.25 5.04
C GLN A 18 -4.19 16.00 5.90
N SER A 19 -4.27 15.09 6.87
CA SER A 19 -3.12 14.70 7.69
C SER A 19 -2.02 13.99 6.89
N LEU A 20 -2.36 13.37 5.76
CA LEU A 20 -1.39 12.74 4.85
C LEU A 20 -0.62 13.75 3.99
N ARG A 21 -1.07 15.01 3.89
CA ARG A 21 -0.44 16.02 3.02
C ARG A 21 1.06 16.22 3.25
N PRO A 22 1.58 16.35 4.50
CA PRO A 22 3.01 16.47 4.73
C PRO A 22 3.79 15.25 4.27
N TYR A 23 3.22 14.04 4.44
CA TYR A 23 3.83 12.81 3.97
C TYR A 23 3.86 12.72 2.45
N ILE A 24 2.75 13.04 1.77
CA ILE A 24 2.68 13.11 0.31
C ILE A 24 3.73 14.08 -0.24
N GLN A 25 3.84 15.27 0.36
CA GLN A 25 4.85 16.26 -0.04
C GLN A 25 6.26 15.68 0.10
N LYS A 26 6.58 15.08 1.26
CA LYS A 26 7.89 14.47 1.49
C LYS A 26 8.20 13.37 0.48
N THR A 27 7.25 12.47 0.22
CA THR A 27 7.41 11.39 -0.77
C THR A 27 7.71 11.94 -2.16
N VAL A 28 6.97 12.98 -2.57
CA VAL A 28 7.19 13.65 -3.85
C VAL A 28 8.58 14.28 -3.90
N ASP A 29 8.98 15.00 -2.84
CA ASP A 29 10.28 15.67 -2.75
C ASP A 29 11.43 14.64 -2.79
N ASP A 30 11.36 13.57 -2.00
CA ASP A 30 12.38 12.52 -1.95
C ASP A 30 12.57 11.84 -3.32
N LEU A 31 11.47 11.56 -4.04
CA LEU A 31 11.53 10.94 -5.37
C LEU A 31 12.13 11.90 -6.40
N LEU A 32 11.80 13.19 -6.33
CA LEU A 32 12.39 14.23 -7.19
C LEU A 32 13.89 14.38 -6.90
N ASP A 33 14.28 14.45 -5.64
CA ASP A 33 15.68 14.56 -5.20
C ASP A 33 16.51 13.36 -5.66
N ALA A 34 15.96 12.15 -5.56
CA ALA A 34 16.60 10.93 -6.06
C ALA A 34 16.83 10.96 -7.58
N MET A 35 15.89 11.50 -8.35
CA MET A 35 16.04 11.68 -9.80
C MET A 35 17.08 12.75 -10.13
N ILE A 36 17.09 13.88 -9.42
CA ILE A 36 18.09 14.95 -9.59
C ILE A 36 19.50 14.43 -9.29
N ALA A 37 19.65 13.64 -8.22
CA ALA A 37 20.94 13.07 -7.82
C ALA A 37 21.52 12.10 -8.85
N LYS A 38 20.68 11.38 -9.61
CA LYS A 38 21.11 10.53 -10.74
C LYS A 38 21.63 11.34 -11.94
N GLY A 39 21.35 12.65 -11.98
CA GLY A 39 21.77 13.57 -13.03
C GLY A 39 20.87 13.55 -14.27
N CYS A 40 21.09 14.51 -15.16
CA CYS A 40 20.29 14.69 -16.39
C CYS A 40 21.06 14.27 -17.66
N SER A 41 22.07 13.40 -17.52
CA SER A 41 22.87 12.93 -18.67
C SER A 41 22.08 12.01 -19.60
N GLU A 42 21.04 11.34 -19.07
CA GLU A 42 20.11 10.51 -19.82
C GLU A 42 18.67 10.91 -19.51
N PRO A 43 17.71 10.67 -20.43
CA PRO A 43 16.29 10.87 -20.17
C PRO A 43 15.82 10.06 -18.95
N VAL A 44 15.04 10.68 -18.08
CA VAL A 44 14.44 10.02 -16.91
C VAL A 44 13.07 9.46 -17.28
N ASP A 45 12.82 8.19 -16.97
CA ASP A 45 11.49 7.60 -17.03
C ASP A 45 10.65 8.05 -15.84
N LEU A 46 9.84 9.10 -16.04
CA LEU A 46 8.95 9.65 -15.02
C LEU A 46 7.83 8.69 -14.61
N ILE A 47 7.45 7.72 -15.46
CA ILE A 47 6.41 6.75 -15.09
C ILE A 47 6.98 5.81 -14.04
N ALA A 48 8.12 5.18 -14.34
CA ALA A 48 8.76 4.22 -13.45
C ALA A 48 9.30 4.87 -12.16
N ASN A 49 9.87 6.07 -12.25
CA ASN A 49 10.57 6.70 -11.12
C ASN A 49 9.70 7.68 -10.31
N PHE A 50 8.49 8.03 -10.76
CA PHE A 50 7.65 9.01 -10.06
C PHE A 50 6.16 8.68 -10.06
N ALA A 51 5.54 8.52 -11.23
CA ALA A 51 4.08 8.36 -11.32
C ALA A 51 3.56 7.06 -10.70
N LEU A 52 4.30 5.94 -10.83
CA LEU A 52 3.94 4.68 -10.19
C LEU A 52 4.31 4.63 -8.69
N PRO A 53 5.50 5.09 -8.26
CA PRO A 53 5.87 5.06 -6.84
C PRO A 53 5.01 5.94 -5.94
N VAL A 54 4.65 7.16 -6.36
CA VAL A 54 3.92 8.12 -5.51
C VAL A 54 2.65 7.50 -4.92
N PRO A 55 1.63 7.08 -5.70
CA PRO A 55 0.40 6.53 -5.14
C PRO A 55 0.63 5.23 -4.34
N SER A 56 1.54 4.37 -4.83
CA SER A 56 1.90 3.12 -4.17
C SER A 56 2.44 3.36 -2.75
N TYR A 57 3.37 4.31 -2.59
CA TYR A 57 3.95 4.61 -1.29
C TYR A 57 2.91 5.17 -0.32
N ILE A 58 1.98 6.01 -0.80
CA ILE A 58 0.91 6.53 0.04
C ILE A 58 0.01 5.41 0.55
N ILE A 59 -0.48 4.52 -0.33
CA ILE A 59 -1.38 3.46 0.09
C ILE A 59 -0.69 2.46 1.02
N TYR A 60 0.57 2.12 0.76
CA TYR A 60 1.35 1.24 1.64
C TYR A 60 1.56 1.84 3.04
N THR A 61 1.79 3.15 3.14
CA THR A 61 1.90 3.82 4.43
C THR A 61 0.58 3.82 5.19
N ILE A 62 -0.54 4.08 4.52
CA ILE A 62 -1.89 3.96 5.11
C ILE A 62 -2.11 2.54 5.66
N LEU A 63 -1.67 1.52 4.91
CA LEU A 63 -1.77 0.11 5.32
C LEU A 63 -0.80 -0.26 6.45
N GLY A 64 0.17 0.58 6.80
CA GLY A 64 1.14 0.31 7.87
C GLY A 64 2.37 -0.49 7.44
N VAL A 65 2.67 -0.51 6.14
CA VAL A 65 3.88 -1.13 5.59
C VAL A 65 5.11 -0.31 6.01
N PRO A 66 6.19 -0.95 6.52
CA PRO A 66 7.45 -0.30 6.83
C PRO A 66 8.10 0.33 5.59
N PHE A 67 8.83 1.44 5.79
CA PHE A 67 9.43 2.22 4.71
C PHE A 67 10.40 1.39 3.85
N GLU A 68 11.16 0.51 4.49
CA GLU A 68 12.14 -0.36 3.85
C GLU A 68 11.55 -1.36 2.85
N ASP A 69 10.26 -1.70 2.98
CA ASP A 69 9.59 -2.67 2.11
C ASP A 69 8.87 -2.01 0.92
N LEU A 70 8.73 -0.68 0.92
CA LEU A 70 7.93 0.07 -0.06
C LEU A 70 8.41 -0.13 -1.49
N GLU A 71 9.71 -0.08 -1.73
CA GLU A 71 10.29 -0.22 -3.08
C GLU A 71 10.02 -1.61 -3.66
N TYR A 72 10.27 -2.64 -2.86
CA TYR A 72 10.03 -4.03 -3.26
C TYR A 72 8.56 -4.28 -3.56
N LEU A 73 7.66 -3.87 -2.66
CA LEU A 73 6.22 -4.10 -2.83
C LEU A 73 5.64 -3.28 -4.00
N THR A 74 6.13 -2.05 -4.20
CA THR A 74 5.77 -1.24 -5.38
C THR A 74 6.16 -1.93 -6.67
N THR A 75 7.35 -2.55 -6.70
CA THR A 75 7.80 -3.35 -7.85
C THR A 75 6.86 -4.55 -8.08
N GLN A 76 6.48 -5.26 -7.02
CA GLN A 76 5.51 -6.37 -7.14
C GLN A 76 4.15 -5.88 -7.66
N ASN A 77 3.64 -4.74 -7.18
CA ASN A 77 2.39 -4.17 -7.66
C ASN A 77 2.47 -3.73 -9.13
N ALA A 78 3.61 -3.19 -9.55
CA ALA A 78 3.86 -2.86 -10.96
C ALA A 78 3.87 -4.11 -11.85
N ILE A 79 4.54 -5.18 -11.43
CA ILE A 79 4.53 -6.48 -12.14
C ILE A 79 3.11 -7.03 -12.24
N ARG A 80 2.35 -7.02 -11.13
CA ARG A 80 0.96 -7.47 -11.09
C ARG A 80 0.06 -6.70 -12.07
N SER A 81 0.30 -5.40 -12.22
CA SER A 81 -0.52 -4.50 -13.04
C SER A 81 -0.02 -4.38 -14.49
N ASN A 82 1.11 -5.00 -14.81
CA ASN A 82 1.72 -4.91 -16.13
C ASN A 82 0.96 -5.78 -17.14
N GLY A 83 0.12 -5.15 -17.97
CA GLY A 83 -0.63 -5.82 -19.02
C GLY A 83 0.20 -6.41 -20.16
N SER A 84 1.51 -6.17 -20.20
CA SER A 84 2.45 -6.76 -21.17
C SER A 84 3.27 -7.93 -20.62
N GLY A 85 3.15 -8.25 -19.32
CA GLY A 85 3.82 -9.39 -18.68
C GLY A 85 3.09 -10.72 -18.89
N THR A 86 3.66 -11.81 -18.38
CA THR A 86 3.00 -13.12 -18.41
C THR A 86 1.97 -13.26 -17.28
N ALA A 87 0.91 -14.04 -17.52
CA ALA A 87 -0.08 -14.34 -16.49
C ALA A 87 0.53 -15.01 -15.25
N GLN A 88 1.61 -15.79 -15.43
CA GLN A 88 2.32 -16.44 -14.34
C GLN A 88 3.06 -15.44 -13.45
N GLU A 89 3.74 -14.45 -14.04
CA GLU A 89 4.43 -13.39 -13.29
C GLU A 89 3.43 -12.54 -12.51
N ALA A 90 2.32 -12.15 -13.15
CA ALA A 90 1.28 -11.37 -12.49
C ALA A 90 0.65 -12.14 -11.31
N ALA A 91 0.40 -13.45 -11.47
CA ALA A 91 -0.12 -14.29 -10.40
C ALA A 91 0.87 -14.46 -9.24
N ALA A 92 2.17 -14.62 -9.55
CA ALA A 92 3.22 -14.72 -8.53
C ALA A 92 3.34 -13.43 -7.72
N ALA A 93 3.36 -12.27 -8.38
CA ALA A 93 3.40 -10.97 -7.72
C ALA A 93 2.14 -10.70 -6.88
N ASN A 94 0.96 -11.10 -7.37
CA ASN A 94 -0.28 -11.04 -6.62
C ASN A 94 -0.22 -11.86 -5.33
N GLN A 95 0.29 -13.09 -5.42
CA GLN A 95 0.44 -13.96 -4.25
C GLN A 95 1.45 -13.41 -3.25
N GLU A 96 2.54 -12.81 -3.73
CA GLU A 96 3.54 -12.19 -2.87
C GLU A 96 2.96 -11.03 -2.06
N LEU A 97 2.17 -10.15 -2.69
CA LEU A 97 1.47 -9.06 -2.00
C LEU A 97 0.49 -9.58 -0.93
N LEU A 98 -0.31 -10.60 -1.26
CA LEU A 98 -1.23 -11.22 -0.31
C LEU A 98 -0.48 -11.85 0.88
N ASN A 99 0.62 -12.57 0.62
CA ASN A 99 1.46 -13.17 1.65
C ASN A 99 2.06 -12.12 2.58
N TYR A 100 2.51 -11.00 2.01
CA TYR A 100 3.04 -9.88 2.78
C TYR A 100 1.97 -9.28 3.70
N LEU A 101 0.79 -8.97 3.16
CA LEU A 101 -0.32 -8.42 3.94
C LEU A 101 -0.77 -9.37 5.06
N ALA A 102 -0.82 -10.68 4.80
CA ALA A 102 -1.11 -11.69 5.83
C ALA A 102 -0.10 -11.66 6.98
N LYS A 103 1.20 -11.58 6.67
CA LYS A 103 2.25 -11.42 7.68
C LYS A 103 2.09 -10.11 8.46
N LEU A 104 1.73 -9.03 7.79
CA LEU A 104 1.53 -7.72 8.43
C LEU A 104 0.32 -7.74 9.37
N VAL A 105 -0.79 -8.36 8.97
CA VAL A 105 -1.96 -8.59 9.85
C VAL A 105 -1.55 -9.41 11.08
N GLN A 106 -0.80 -10.49 10.91
CA GLN A 106 -0.28 -11.28 12.04
C GLN A 106 0.60 -10.47 12.99
N LEU A 107 1.44 -9.59 12.43
CA LEU A 107 2.27 -8.69 13.24
C LEU A 107 1.41 -7.71 14.03
N ARG A 108 0.41 -7.08 13.41
CA ARG A 108 -0.48 -6.12 14.08
C ARG A 108 -1.43 -6.73 15.10
N LYS A 109 -1.74 -8.03 15.01
CA LYS A 109 -2.42 -8.77 16.09
C LYS A 109 -1.60 -8.80 17.39
N LYS A 110 -0.28 -8.78 17.29
CA LYS A 110 0.63 -8.79 18.45
C LYS A 110 1.04 -7.39 18.86
N GLU A 111 1.26 -6.51 17.89
CA GLU A 111 1.76 -5.16 18.07
C GLU A 111 0.95 -4.17 17.22
N PRO A 112 -0.25 -3.77 17.69
CA PRO A 112 -1.05 -2.75 17.02
C PRO A 112 -0.30 -1.42 16.92
N LYS A 113 -0.47 -0.71 15.79
CA LYS A 113 0.07 0.64 15.55
C LYS A 113 -1.03 1.58 15.04
N GLU A 114 -0.67 2.81 14.71
CA GLU A 114 -1.57 3.78 14.10
C GLU A 114 -1.59 3.59 12.57
N ASP A 115 -2.22 2.51 12.11
CA ASP A 115 -2.41 2.21 10.68
C ASP A 115 -3.72 1.45 10.43
N LEU A 116 -4.18 1.40 9.17
CA LEU A 116 -5.45 0.79 8.82
C LEU A 116 -5.50 -0.71 9.16
N ILE A 117 -4.40 -1.45 8.97
CA ILE A 117 -4.38 -2.88 9.29
C ILE A 117 -4.57 -3.09 10.79
N SER A 118 -3.98 -2.24 11.63
CA SER A 118 -4.20 -2.26 13.07
C SER A 118 -5.65 -1.92 13.44
N GLU A 119 -6.25 -0.93 12.78
CA GLU A 119 -7.67 -0.59 12.98
C GLU A 119 -8.59 -1.77 12.61
N LEU A 120 -8.37 -2.41 11.45
CA LEU A 120 -9.11 -3.62 11.05
C LEU A 120 -8.92 -4.75 12.06
N VAL A 121 -7.69 -4.93 12.57
CA VAL A 121 -7.40 -5.96 13.58
C VAL A 121 -8.14 -5.68 14.88
N VAL A 122 -8.09 -4.45 15.39
CA VAL A 122 -8.63 -4.09 16.70
C VAL A 122 -10.16 -4.01 16.68
N GLU A 123 -10.74 -3.40 15.65
CA GLU A 123 -12.17 -3.07 15.60
C GLU A 123 -13.02 -4.13 14.89
N GLN A 124 -12.42 -4.98 14.06
CA GLN A 124 -13.17 -5.96 13.25
C GLN A 124 -12.74 -7.41 13.52
N LEU A 125 -11.44 -7.70 13.47
CA LEU A 125 -10.93 -9.06 13.65
C LEU A 125 -11.05 -9.54 15.10
N ASN A 126 -10.55 -8.76 16.07
CA ASN A 126 -10.55 -9.13 17.49
C ASN A 126 -11.97 -9.33 18.06
N PRO A 127 -12.98 -8.51 17.71
CA PRO A 127 -14.37 -8.76 18.10
C PRO A 127 -15.04 -9.93 17.36
N GLY A 128 -14.39 -10.47 16.31
CA GLY A 128 -14.91 -11.58 15.51
C GLY A 128 -15.91 -11.19 14.43
N HIS A 129 -15.93 -9.92 13.99
CA HIS A 129 -16.80 -9.46 12.90
C HIS A 129 -16.33 -9.93 11.52
N ILE A 130 -15.01 -10.09 11.38
CA ILE A 130 -14.35 -10.60 10.18
C ILE A 130 -13.29 -11.63 10.58
N ASP A 131 -12.85 -12.46 9.64
CA ASP A 131 -11.68 -13.30 9.83
C ASP A 131 -10.39 -12.66 9.31
N GLU A 132 -9.27 -13.36 9.48
CA GLU A 132 -7.97 -12.85 9.06
C GLU A 132 -7.86 -12.71 7.54
N SER A 133 -8.48 -13.64 6.79
CA SER A 133 -8.48 -13.61 5.33
C SER A 133 -9.29 -12.43 4.81
N ASP A 134 -10.39 -12.08 5.47
CA ASP A 134 -11.17 -10.87 5.19
C ASP A 134 -10.33 -9.60 5.38
N ALA A 135 -9.58 -9.50 6.50
CA ALA A 135 -8.72 -8.34 6.77
C ALA A 135 -7.63 -8.18 5.69
N VAL A 136 -6.99 -9.28 5.30
CA VAL A 136 -6.03 -9.31 4.19
C VAL A 136 -6.68 -8.89 2.87
N GLN A 137 -7.88 -9.39 2.58
CA GLN A 137 -8.57 -9.11 1.33
C GLN A 137 -9.04 -7.65 1.24
N ILE A 138 -9.45 -7.04 2.36
CA ILE A 138 -9.80 -5.62 2.44
C ILE A 138 -8.55 -4.76 2.22
N ALA A 139 -7.44 -5.05 2.90
CA ALA A 139 -6.16 -4.36 2.70
C ALA A 139 -5.68 -4.47 1.24
N PHE A 140 -5.80 -5.66 0.67
CA PHE A 140 -5.43 -5.91 -0.72
C PHE A 140 -6.34 -5.17 -1.71
N LEU A 141 -7.65 -5.10 -1.45
CA LEU A 141 -8.59 -4.35 -2.28
C LEU A 141 -8.20 -2.87 -2.33
N LEU A 142 -7.81 -2.28 -1.21
CA LEU A 142 -7.39 -0.88 -1.15
C LEU A 142 -6.08 -0.63 -1.89
N LEU A 143 -5.12 -1.54 -1.78
CA LEU A 143 -3.87 -1.50 -2.53
C LEU A 143 -4.11 -1.49 -4.04
N VAL A 144 -5.05 -2.31 -4.52
CA VAL A 144 -5.32 -2.45 -5.96
C VAL A 144 -6.26 -1.36 -6.50
N ALA A 145 -7.11 -0.79 -5.64
CA ALA A 145 -8.06 0.25 -6.02
C ALA A 145 -7.48 1.67 -5.95
N GLY A 146 -6.42 1.90 -5.16
CA GLY A 146 -5.69 3.16 -5.05
C GLY A 146 -4.70 3.36 -6.19
#